data_AF-A0A9D7CW73-F1
#
_entry.id   AF-A0A9D7CW73-F1
#
_cell.length_a   1.000
_cell.length_b   1.000
_cell.length_c   1.000
_cell.angle_alpha   90.00
_cell.angle_beta   90.00
_cell.angle_gamma   90.00
#
_symmetry.space_group_name_H-M   'P 1'
#
loop_
_entity.id
_entity.type
_entity.pdbx_description
1 polymer ?
#
loop_
_entity_poly.entity_id
_entity_poly.type
_entity_poly.pdbx_seq_one_letter_code
_entity_poly.pdbx_strand_id
1 'polypeptide(L)'
;MGLRSLTVLLAPALVVVAACSSSTTASSSTPSNTDAGVDATVARDDVRFVALGDTGKGNAGQKAVAAAMATKCAASGCDFAVLLGDNIYESGISSPDDPEMQSKFEDIYAALDMDFQIVLGNHDYGGQGYGNEFDKAAHEVAYSAKSKKWKLPAPHYRFQKTHVDFFVLDTNLMMYGRDAAQKTDVTGWLAESNAPWKIALGHHPYK
;
A
#
# COMPACT_ATOMS: atom_id res chain seq x y z
N MET A 1 -7.97 -16.36 23.17
CA MET A 1 -7.90 -15.51 21.97
C MET A 1 -6.65 -14.67 22.09
N GLY A 2 -5.63 -14.94 21.25
CA GLY A 2 -4.40 -14.13 21.22
C GLY A 2 -4.66 -12.77 20.57
N LEU A 3 -3.94 -11.74 21.00
CA LEU A 3 -4.04 -10.38 20.47
C LEU A 3 -3.46 -10.36 19.04
N ARG A 4 -4.25 -9.94 18.05
CA ARG A 4 -3.83 -9.82 16.64
C ARG A 4 -3.48 -8.37 16.33
N SER A 5 -2.24 -8.10 15.92
CA SER A 5 -1.74 -6.72 15.74
C SER A 5 -1.64 -6.32 14.26
N LEU A 6 -1.75 -5.02 14.01
CA LEU A 6 -1.58 -4.38 12.71
C LEU A 6 -0.62 -3.21 12.88
N THR A 7 0.44 -3.13 12.07
CA THR A 7 1.40 -2.01 12.11
C THR A 7 1.51 -1.35 10.74
N VAL A 8 1.16 -0.07 10.68
CA VAL A 8 1.37 0.77 9.49
C VAL A 8 2.69 1.53 9.65
N LEU A 9 3.62 1.34 8.72
CA LEU A 9 4.86 2.11 8.67
C LEU A 9 4.69 3.23 7.65
N LEU A 10 4.50 4.45 8.13
CA LEU A 10 4.53 5.62 7.26
C LEU A 10 5.99 6.05 7.05
N ALA A 11 6.40 6.15 5.78
CA ALA A 11 7.53 7.01 5.45
C ALA A 11 7.06 8.47 5.70
N PRO A 12 7.88 9.36 6.29
CA PRO A 12 7.42 10.68 6.74
C PRO A 12 6.76 11.41 5.56
N ALA A 13 5.51 11.86 5.61
CA ALA A 13 4.83 12.65 6.64
C ALA A 13 4.07 11.86 7.74
N LEU A 14 4.21 12.36 8.96
CA LEU A 14 3.81 11.80 10.25
C LEU A 14 2.29 11.59 10.42
N VAL A 15 1.82 10.34 10.56
CA VAL A 15 0.60 9.97 11.32
C VAL A 15 0.83 8.63 12.05
N VAL A 16 1.07 8.66 13.36
CA VAL A 16 1.10 7.46 14.18
C VAL A 16 -0.34 7.12 14.58
N VAL A 17 -0.92 6.05 14.01
CA VAL A 17 -2.15 5.46 14.58
C VAL A 17 -1.72 4.51 15.70
N ALA A 18 -1.75 5.00 16.93
CA ALA A 18 -1.62 4.19 18.13
C ALA A 18 -3.02 3.76 18.59
N ALA A 19 -3.30 2.46 18.61
CA ALA A 19 -4.48 1.93 19.28
C ALA A 19 -4.27 2.02 20.80
N CYS A 20 -5.13 2.75 21.50
CA CYS A 20 -5.12 2.84 22.95
C CYS A 20 -5.53 1.50 23.59
N SER A 21 -4.85 1.10 24.66
CA SER A 21 -5.40 0.21 25.68
C SER A 21 -4.84 0.61 27.04
N SER A 22 -5.75 0.78 28.00
CA SER A 22 -5.53 1.39 29.31
C SER A 22 -4.73 0.50 30.29
N SER A 23 -4.05 1.21 31.19
CA SER A 23 -3.11 0.87 32.26
C SER A 23 -3.46 -0.22 33.28
N THR A 24 -2.42 -0.90 33.84
CA THR A 24 -2.18 -0.96 35.31
C THR A 24 -0.72 -1.30 35.69
N THR A 25 -0.15 -0.47 36.57
CA THR A 25 0.92 -0.64 37.59
C THR A 25 2.27 -1.33 37.34
N ALA A 26 3.32 -0.63 37.79
CA ALA A 26 4.72 -1.00 37.82
C ALA A 26 5.10 -2.10 38.83
N SER A 27 6.16 -2.84 38.52
CA SER A 27 7.16 -3.23 39.53
C SER A 27 8.54 -3.39 38.89
N SER A 28 9.54 -2.90 39.59
CA SER A 28 10.94 -2.80 39.22
C SER A 28 11.68 -4.12 39.44
N SER A 29 12.38 -4.61 38.41
CA SER A 29 13.54 -5.48 38.60
C SER A 29 14.50 -5.38 37.40
N THR A 30 15.76 -5.13 37.72
CA THR A 30 16.97 -4.96 36.91
C THR A 30 17.14 -6.01 35.79
N PRO A 31 17.66 -5.66 34.59
CA PRO A 31 17.88 -6.65 33.53
C PRO A 31 19.16 -7.45 33.79
N SER A 32 19.01 -8.76 33.99
CA SER A 32 20.10 -9.72 33.84
C SER A 32 20.18 -10.13 32.37
N ASN A 33 21.31 -9.86 31.74
CA ASN A 33 21.69 -10.42 30.44
C ASN A 33 21.68 -11.94 30.52
N THR A 34 20.80 -12.57 29.76
CA THR A 34 20.98 -13.94 29.28
C THR A 34 20.52 -13.97 27.83
N ASP A 35 21.54 -14.05 26.98
CA ASP A 35 21.49 -14.52 25.61
C ASP A 35 20.76 -15.87 25.56
N ALA A 36 19.52 -15.84 25.07
CA ALA A 36 18.78 -17.04 24.71
C ALA A 36 18.31 -16.82 23.26
N GLY A 37 18.95 -17.55 22.35
CA GLY A 37 18.66 -17.55 20.93
C GLY A 37 17.16 -17.59 20.68
N VAL A 38 16.66 -16.52 20.08
CA VAL A 38 15.25 -16.41 19.71
C VAL A 38 15.04 -17.33 18.53
N ASP A 39 14.34 -18.43 18.80
CA ASP A 39 13.80 -19.35 17.81
C ASP A 39 13.09 -18.56 16.70
N ALA A 40 13.69 -18.54 15.51
CA ALA A 40 13.20 -17.81 14.34
C ALA A 40 11.99 -18.49 13.66
N THR A 41 11.33 -19.46 14.32
CA THR A 41 10.29 -20.30 13.70
C THR A 41 8.85 -20.02 14.17
N VAL A 42 8.62 -19.05 15.07
CA VAL A 42 7.25 -18.58 15.32
C VAL A 42 6.85 -17.62 14.20
N ALA A 43 6.10 -18.13 13.21
CA ALA A 43 5.45 -17.30 12.20
C ALA A 43 4.66 -16.19 12.89
N ARG A 44 4.98 -14.93 12.55
CA ARG A 44 4.39 -13.77 13.21
C ARG A 44 2.95 -13.58 12.74
N ASP A 45 2.06 -13.35 13.70
CA ASP A 45 0.64 -13.06 13.47
C ASP A 45 0.41 -11.55 13.25
N ASP A 46 1.47 -10.78 12.93
CA ASP A 46 1.42 -9.34 12.67
C ASP A 46 1.37 -9.07 11.16
N VAL A 47 0.62 -8.05 10.73
CA VAL A 47 0.72 -7.50 9.36
C VAL A 47 1.48 -6.17 9.39
N ARG A 48 2.54 -6.07 8.58
CA ARG A 48 3.43 -4.92 8.48
C ARG A 48 3.54 -4.47 7.05
N PHE A 49 3.11 -3.25 6.76
CA PHE A 49 3.24 -2.70 5.41
C PHE A 49 3.63 -1.24 5.43
N VAL A 50 4.24 -0.82 4.33
CA VAL A 50 4.52 0.60 4.05
C VAL A 50 3.35 1.18 3.26
N ALA A 51 2.90 2.37 3.63
CA ALA A 51 1.95 3.14 2.82
C ALA A 51 2.63 4.44 2.35
N LEU A 52 2.52 4.73 1.06
CA LEU A 52 3.05 5.92 0.41
C LEU A 52 2.17 6.28 -0.80
N GLY A 53 2.13 7.55 -1.19
CA GLY A 53 1.37 8.06 -2.34
C GLY A 53 2.10 9.22 -2.99
N ASP A 54 1.63 9.66 -4.17
CA ASP A 54 2.11 10.87 -4.83
C ASP A 54 3.62 10.82 -5.15
N THR A 55 4.10 9.65 -5.54
CA THR A 55 5.54 9.37 -5.63
C THR A 55 6.12 9.53 -7.03
N GLY A 56 5.30 9.36 -8.06
CA GLY A 56 5.66 8.94 -9.43
C GLY A 56 6.49 9.86 -10.30
N LYS A 57 7.48 10.58 -9.77
CA LYS A 57 8.24 11.61 -10.49
C LYS A 57 9.63 11.16 -10.94
N GLY A 58 10.12 10.01 -10.49
CA GLY A 58 11.47 9.50 -10.79
C GLY A 58 12.62 10.36 -10.20
N ASN A 59 12.30 11.30 -9.31
CA ASN A 59 13.23 12.33 -8.86
C ASN A 59 14.06 11.91 -7.63
N ALA A 60 15.01 12.76 -7.23
CA ALA A 60 15.88 12.48 -6.09
C ALA A 60 15.11 12.30 -4.76
N GLY A 61 13.98 12.99 -4.58
CA GLY A 61 13.13 12.84 -3.40
C GLY A 61 12.49 11.46 -3.33
N GLN A 62 11.94 10.98 -4.44
CA GLN A 62 11.37 9.63 -4.53
C GLN A 62 12.43 8.56 -4.23
N LYS A 63 13.65 8.71 -4.79
CA LYS A 63 14.78 7.81 -4.51
C LYS A 63 15.18 7.81 -3.03
N ALA A 64 15.20 8.97 -2.38
CA ALA A 64 15.51 9.08 -0.97
C ALA A 64 14.46 8.38 -0.08
N VAL A 65 13.17 8.50 -0.42
CA VAL A 65 12.09 7.77 0.27
C VAL A 65 12.25 6.26 0.07
N ALA A 66 12.51 5.80 -1.15
CA ALA A 66 12.75 4.37 -1.43
C ALA A 66 13.94 3.80 -0.62
N ALA A 67 15.03 4.56 -0.50
CA ALA A 67 16.17 4.16 0.34
C ALA A 67 15.82 4.10 1.84
N ALA A 68 15.01 5.05 2.32
CA ALA A 68 14.51 5.04 3.69
C ALA A 68 13.57 3.84 3.95
N MET A 69 12.71 3.51 3.00
CA MET A 69 11.88 2.30 3.05
C MET A 69 12.75 1.04 3.15
N ALA A 70 13.76 0.91 2.30
CA ALA A 70 14.67 -0.26 2.31
C ALA A 70 15.36 -0.41 3.67
N THR A 71 15.88 0.69 4.21
CA THR A 71 16.50 0.71 5.54
C THR A 71 15.51 0.29 6.63
N LYS A 72 14.29 0.84 6.60
CA LYS A 72 13.26 0.54 7.61
C LYS A 72 12.76 -0.90 7.52
N CYS A 73 12.53 -1.40 6.31
CA CYS A 73 12.06 -2.77 6.10
C CYS A 73 13.14 -3.80 6.43
N ALA A 74 14.41 -3.52 6.16
CA ALA A 74 15.52 -4.37 6.61
C ALA A 74 15.60 -4.45 8.14
N ALA A 75 15.36 -3.34 8.85
CA ALA A 75 15.45 -3.29 10.30
C ALA A 75 14.21 -3.84 11.03
N SER A 76 13.01 -3.67 10.46
CA SER A 76 11.74 -3.93 11.17
C SER A 76 10.90 -5.04 10.55
N GLY A 77 11.22 -5.48 9.33
CA GLY A 77 10.38 -6.35 8.52
C GLY A 77 9.19 -5.61 7.91
N CYS A 78 8.94 -5.83 6.62
CA CYS A 78 7.76 -5.40 5.89
C CYS A 78 7.28 -6.57 5.04
N ASP A 79 5.97 -6.81 5.03
CA ASP A 79 5.35 -7.90 4.26
C ASP A 79 5.02 -7.46 2.82
N PHE A 80 4.66 -6.19 2.64
CA PHE A 80 4.34 -5.57 1.36
C PHE A 80 4.35 -4.02 1.48
N ALA A 81 4.19 -3.35 0.35
CA ALA A 81 3.95 -1.91 0.27
C ALA A 81 2.59 -1.62 -0.40
N VAL A 82 2.04 -0.43 -0.13
CA VAL A 82 0.83 0.10 -0.77
C VAL A 82 1.17 1.45 -1.38
N LEU A 83 1.03 1.58 -2.71
CA LEU A 83 1.07 2.86 -3.41
C LEU A 83 -0.35 3.43 -3.49
N LEU A 84 -0.60 4.57 -2.87
CA LEU A 84 -1.91 5.19 -2.69
C LEU A 84 -2.32 6.12 -3.85
N GLY A 85 -1.91 5.80 -5.08
CA GLY A 85 -2.24 6.58 -6.27
C GLY A 85 -1.24 7.65 -6.63
N ASP A 86 -1.44 8.21 -7.83
CA ASP A 86 -0.49 9.09 -8.51
C ASP A 86 0.89 8.42 -8.63
N ASN A 87 0.83 7.24 -9.23
CA ASN A 87 1.94 6.30 -9.34
C ASN A 87 2.93 6.75 -10.40
N ILE A 88 2.44 7.38 -11.49
CA ILE A 88 3.25 7.86 -12.61
C ILE A 88 2.80 9.28 -13.02
N TYR A 89 3.54 10.30 -12.60
CA TYR A 89 3.32 11.69 -13.01
C TYR A 89 3.90 11.99 -14.39
N GLU A 90 3.41 12.95 -15.15
CA GLU A 90 2.31 13.88 -14.81
C GLU A 90 0.96 13.40 -15.37
N SER A 91 0.92 12.32 -16.15
CA SER A 91 -0.28 11.93 -16.88
C SER A 91 -0.35 10.42 -17.11
N GLY A 92 0.13 9.60 -16.17
CA GLY A 92 0.12 8.15 -16.30
C GLY A 92 0.96 7.63 -17.48
N ILE A 93 0.87 6.33 -17.74
CA ILE A 93 1.57 5.70 -18.87
C ILE A 93 0.67 5.56 -20.10
N SER A 94 1.28 5.52 -21.28
CA SER A 94 0.53 5.39 -22.56
C SER A 94 0.45 3.95 -23.07
N SER A 95 1.15 3.01 -22.43
CA SER A 95 1.12 1.58 -22.72
C SER A 95 1.78 0.80 -21.58
N PRO A 96 1.57 -0.52 -21.44
CA PRO A 96 2.32 -1.32 -20.49
C PRO A 96 3.81 -1.49 -20.87
N ASP A 97 4.25 -0.98 -22.02
CA ASP A 97 5.66 -0.94 -22.46
C ASP A 97 6.30 0.44 -22.25
N ASP A 98 5.58 1.38 -21.62
CA ASP A 98 6.06 2.74 -21.42
C ASP A 98 7.34 2.76 -20.55
N PRO A 99 8.45 3.37 -21.03
CA PRO A 99 9.71 3.43 -20.29
C PRO A 99 9.60 4.19 -18.96
N GLU A 100 8.53 4.95 -18.75
CA GLU A 100 8.26 5.60 -17.47
C GLU A 100 8.13 4.59 -16.32
N MET A 101 7.60 3.38 -16.56
CA MET A 101 7.53 2.34 -15.52
C MET A 101 8.91 1.93 -15.01
N GLN A 102 9.92 1.89 -15.89
CA GLN A 102 11.28 1.56 -15.47
C GLN A 102 11.87 2.68 -14.61
N SER A 103 11.85 3.90 -15.13
CA SER A 103 12.52 5.04 -14.49
C SER A 103 11.82 5.57 -13.24
N LYS A 104 10.50 5.36 -13.09
CA LYS A 104 9.68 5.90 -12.00
C LYS A 104 9.19 4.86 -10.99
N PHE A 105 9.28 3.58 -11.31
CA PHE A 105 8.92 2.50 -10.39
C PHE A 105 10.02 1.45 -10.23
N GLU A 106 10.40 0.73 -11.29
CA GLU A 106 11.29 -0.43 -11.14
C GLU A 106 12.69 -0.04 -10.62
N ASP A 107 13.31 0.97 -11.22
CA ASP A 107 14.64 1.46 -10.82
C ASP A 107 14.60 2.13 -9.43
N ILE A 108 13.50 2.84 -9.14
CA ILE A 108 13.32 3.55 -7.87
C ILE A 108 13.24 2.56 -6.70
N TYR A 109 12.46 1.48 -6.88
CA TYR A 109 12.19 0.50 -5.83
C TYR A 109 12.96 -0.83 -6.06
N ALA A 110 14.09 -0.78 -6.77
CA ALA A 110 14.88 -1.97 -7.10
C ALA A 110 15.38 -2.74 -5.87
N ALA A 111 15.72 -2.04 -4.79
CA ALA A 111 16.20 -2.63 -3.54
C ALA A 111 15.10 -3.26 -2.66
N LEU A 112 13.83 -3.16 -3.07
CA LEU A 112 12.67 -3.67 -2.34
C LEU A 112 12.11 -4.89 -3.07
N ASP A 113 12.40 -6.09 -2.55
CA ASP A 113 11.87 -7.35 -3.05
C ASP A 113 10.58 -7.73 -2.29
N MET A 114 9.51 -7.00 -2.57
CA MET A 114 8.19 -7.23 -1.98
C MET A 114 7.09 -6.82 -2.96
N ASP A 115 5.86 -7.30 -2.72
CA ASP A 115 4.69 -6.84 -3.47
C ASP A 115 4.35 -5.37 -3.16
N PHE A 116 3.97 -4.64 -4.20
CA PHE A 116 3.35 -3.32 -4.14
C PHE A 116 1.89 -3.45 -4.56
N GLN A 117 0.98 -3.27 -3.61
CA GLN A 117 -0.45 -3.15 -3.87
C GLN A 117 -0.74 -1.73 -4.33
N ILE A 118 -1.39 -1.60 -5.48
CA ILE A 118 -1.49 -0.31 -6.17
C ILE A 118 -2.91 0.21 -6.09
N VAL A 119 -3.05 1.47 -5.70
CA VAL A 119 -4.26 2.27 -5.84
C VAL A 119 -4.04 3.20 -7.02
N LEU A 120 -5.10 3.51 -7.79
CA LEU A 120 -5.06 4.51 -8.85
C LEU A 120 -5.43 5.90 -8.31
N GLY A 121 -4.69 6.92 -8.74
CA GLY A 121 -4.96 8.34 -8.54
C GLY A 121 -5.43 9.04 -9.82
N ASN A 122 -5.68 10.33 -9.75
CA ASN A 122 -6.14 11.11 -10.90
C ASN A 122 -5.06 11.27 -11.98
N HIS A 123 -3.78 11.31 -11.63
CA HIS A 123 -2.72 11.41 -12.64
C HIS A 123 -2.57 10.13 -13.47
N ASP A 124 -2.85 8.97 -12.89
CA ASP A 124 -2.81 7.66 -13.57
C ASP A 124 -3.90 7.55 -14.65
N TYR A 125 -4.97 8.34 -14.50
CA TYR A 125 -6.05 8.58 -15.47
C TYR A 125 -5.77 9.72 -16.46
N GLY A 126 -4.52 10.19 -16.54
CA GLY A 126 -4.08 11.15 -17.53
C GLY A 126 -4.70 12.54 -17.39
N GLY A 127 -4.86 13.23 -18.52
CA GLY A 127 -5.43 14.57 -18.57
C GLY A 127 -4.59 15.60 -17.84
N GLN A 128 -3.26 15.44 -17.76
CA GLN A 128 -2.39 16.34 -16.96
C GLN A 128 -2.84 16.41 -15.48
N GLY A 129 -3.32 15.30 -14.94
CA GLY A 129 -3.83 15.22 -13.57
C GLY A 129 -5.33 15.51 -13.43
N TYR A 130 -6.06 15.87 -14.50
CA TYR A 130 -7.52 15.96 -14.40
C TYR A 130 -8.18 14.59 -14.19
N GLY A 131 -7.54 13.49 -14.59
CA GLY A 131 -8.07 12.14 -14.38
C GLY A 131 -9.29 11.80 -15.22
N ASN A 132 -9.38 12.38 -16.43
CA ASN A 132 -10.52 12.24 -17.33
C ASN A 132 -10.24 11.41 -18.59
N GLU A 133 -9.05 10.83 -18.74
CA GLU A 133 -8.73 9.83 -19.79
C GLU A 133 -9.02 8.42 -19.24
N PHE A 134 -10.31 8.05 -19.12
CA PHE A 134 -10.78 6.87 -18.39
C PHE A 134 -10.18 5.52 -18.83
N ASP A 135 -9.68 5.42 -20.06
CA ASP A 135 -9.06 4.19 -20.56
C ASP A 135 -7.58 4.06 -20.17
N LYS A 136 -6.95 5.14 -19.71
CA LYS A 136 -5.49 5.19 -19.52
C LYS A 136 -5.00 4.31 -18.38
N ALA A 137 -5.74 4.28 -17.28
CA ALA A 137 -5.43 3.43 -16.14
C ALA A 137 -5.35 1.94 -16.49
N ALA A 138 -6.00 1.50 -17.59
CA ALA A 138 -5.90 0.13 -18.07
C ALA A 138 -4.46 -0.26 -18.46
N HIS A 139 -3.60 0.69 -18.81
CA HIS A 139 -2.19 0.42 -19.09
C HIS A 139 -1.42 0.02 -17.83
N GLU A 140 -1.67 0.67 -16.68
CA GLU A 140 -1.10 0.29 -15.40
C GLU A 140 -1.65 -1.05 -14.90
N VAL A 141 -2.94 -1.32 -15.13
CA VAL A 141 -3.53 -2.64 -14.86
C VAL A 141 -2.83 -3.72 -15.69
N ALA A 142 -2.64 -3.48 -16.99
CA ALA A 142 -1.95 -4.41 -17.89
C ALA A 142 -0.47 -4.62 -17.51
N TYR A 143 0.19 -3.62 -16.91
CA TYR A 143 1.57 -3.74 -16.44
C TYR A 143 1.76 -4.80 -15.33
N SER A 144 0.71 -5.14 -14.58
CA SER A 144 0.73 -6.24 -13.60
C SER A 144 1.16 -7.58 -14.18
N ALA A 145 0.96 -7.81 -15.49
CA ALA A 145 1.43 -9.03 -16.16
C ALA A 145 2.94 -9.05 -16.40
N LYS A 146 3.62 -7.90 -16.30
CA LYS A 146 5.03 -7.70 -16.66
C LYS A 146 5.94 -7.60 -15.44
N SER A 147 5.45 -7.02 -14.35
CA SER A 147 6.23 -6.85 -13.13
C SER A 147 5.82 -7.84 -12.05
N LYS A 148 6.82 -8.48 -11.43
CA LYS A 148 6.60 -9.41 -10.32
C LYS A 148 6.15 -8.71 -9.04
N LYS A 149 6.50 -7.44 -8.86
CA LYS A 149 6.20 -6.66 -7.65
C LYS A 149 4.96 -5.78 -7.80
N TRP A 150 4.59 -5.36 -9.01
CA TRP A 150 3.40 -4.52 -9.24
C TRP A 150 2.10 -5.34 -9.17
N LYS A 151 1.21 -5.03 -8.21
CA LYS A 151 -0.08 -5.72 -8.02
C LYS A 151 -1.23 -4.74 -8.21
N LEU A 152 -1.73 -4.66 -9.45
CA LEU A 152 -2.92 -3.92 -9.84
C LEU A 152 -3.80 -4.77 -10.76
N PRO A 153 -4.60 -5.72 -10.23
CA PRO A 153 -5.38 -6.65 -11.06
C PRO A 153 -6.61 -6.00 -11.71
N ALA A 154 -7.15 -4.93 -11.11
CA ALA A 154 -8.31 -4.17 -11.57
C ALA A 154 -8.28 -2.76 -10.93
N PRO A 155 -9.05 -1.78 -11.44
CA PRO A 155 -9.09 -0.44 -10.87
C PRO A 155 -9.53 -0.39 -9.40
N HIS A 156 -10.49 -1.26 -9.04
CA HIS A 156 -10.88 -1.53 -7.67
C HIS A 156 -10.82 -3.04 -7.42
N TYR A 157 -10.31 -3.45 -6.27
CA TYR A 157 -10.14 -4.86 -5.93
C TYR A 157 -10.04 -5.08 -4.43
N ARG A 158 -10.11 -6.34 -4.02
CA ARG A 158 -9.91 -6.77 -2.64
C ARG A 158 -8.75 -7.75 -2.55
N PHE A 159 -7.99 -7.65 -1.47
CA PHE A 159 -7.02 -8.67 -1.10
C PHE A 159 -7.00 -8.86 0.42
N GLN A 160 -6.55 -10.02 0.86
CA GLN A 160 -6.44 -10.35 2.28
C GLN A 160 -5.00 -10.66 2.65
N LYS A 161 -4.53 -10.16 3.79
CA LYS A 161 -3.29 -10.60 4.44
C LYS A 161 -3.64 -11.02 5.85
N THR A 162 -3.41 -12.30 6.13
CA THR A 162 -3.74 -12.95 7.42
C THR A 162 -5.16 -12.60 7.91
N HIS A 163 -5.31 -11.77 8.93
CA HIS A 163 -6.55 -11.35 9.58
C HIS A 163 -7.01 -9.93 9.20
N VAL A 164 -6.52 -9.41 8.07
CA VAL A 164 -6.82 -8.07 7.55
C VAL A 164 -7.33 -8.18 6.12
N ASP A 165 -8.55 -7.68 5.89
CA ASP A 165 -9.10 -7.44 4.55
C ASP A 165 -8.80 -6.00 4.11
N PHE A 166 -8.27 -5.87 2.89
CA PHE A 166 -7.98 -4.60 2.26
C PHE A 166 -8.90 -4.40 1.06
N PHE A 167 -9.52 -3.22 0.99
CA PHE A 167 -10.45 -2.81 -0.05
C PHE A 167 -9.82 -1.65 -0.81
N VAL A 168 -9.26 -1.94 -1.99
CA VAL A 168 -8.65 -0.95 -2.86
C VAL A 168 -9.74 -0.30 -3.70
N LEU A 169 -9.90 1.00 -3.48
CA LEU A 169 -10.93 1.83 -4.10
C LEU A 169 -10.33 2.68 -5.21
N ASP A 170 -11.02 2.73 -6.33
CA ASP A 170 -10.84 3.73 -7.36
C ASP A 170 -11.63 4.99 -7.03
N THR A 171 -10.99 5.87 -6.28
CA THR A 171 -11.60 7.16 -5.90
C THR A 171 -11.73 8.13 -7.08
N ASN A 172 -10.95 7.96 -8.17
CA ASN A 172 -11.07 8.81 -9.34
C ASN A 172 -12.38 8.51 -10.08
N LEU A 173 -12.69 7.25 -10.34
CA LEU A 173 -13.98 6.87 -10.93
C LEU A 173 -15.17 7.26 -10.02
N MET A 174 -15.01 7.22 -8.70
CA MET A 174 -16.05 7.74 -7.76
C MET A 174 -16.34 9.23 -7.98
N MET A 175 -15.29 10.05 -8.11
CA MET A 175 -15.46 11.50 -8.33
C MET A 175 -16.20 11.80 -9.63
N TYR A 176 -16.00 10.97 -10.66
CA TYR A 176 -16.69 11.08 -11.94
C TYR A 176 -18.04 10.34 -12.00
N GLY A 177 -18.51 9.74 -10.90
CA GLY A 177 -19.77 9.00 -10.87
C GLY A 177 -19.77 7.73 -11.73
N ARG A 178 -18.59 7.13 -11.96
CA ARG A 178 -18.35 5.95 -12.79
C ARG A 178 -18.08 4.68 -11.96
N ASP A 179 -18.48 4.68 -10.70
CA ASP A 179 -18.14 3.67 -9.69
C ASP A 179 -19.26 2.64 -9.44
N ALA A 180 -20.19 2.45 -10.38
CA ALA A 180 -21.35 1.56 -10.17
C ALA A 180 -20.93 0.09 -9.89
N ALA A 181 -19.93 -0.41 -10.61
CA ALA A 181 -19.37 -1.75 -10.36
C ALA A 181 -18.72 -1.81 -8.97
N GLN A 182 -17.88 -0.83 -8.64
CA GLN A 182 -17.23 -0.73 -7.33
C GLN A 182 -18.23 -0.70 -6.18
N LYS A 183 -19.31 0.08 -6.27
CA LYS A 183 -20.35 0.13 -5.23
C LYS A 183 -20.95 -1.26 -4.97
N THR A 184 -21.20 -2.01 -6.04
CA THR A 184 -21.75 -3.38 -5.96
C THR A 184 -20.73 -4.31 -5.31
N ASP A 185 -19.50 -4.32 -5.82
CA ASP A 185 -18.43 -5.22 -5.40
C ASP A 185 -18.02 -4.97 -3.96
N VAL A 186 -17.77 -3.72 -3.57
CA VAL A 186 -17.37 -3.34 -2.20
C VAL A 186 -18.47 -3.69 -1.20
N THR A 187 -19.74 -3.48 -1.55
CA THR A 187 -20.87 -3.88 -0.67
C THR A 187 -20.89 -5.39 -0.47
N GLY A 188 -20.72 -6.18 -1.54
CA GLY A 188 -20.62 -7.64 -1.46
C GLY A 188 -19.43 -8.10 -0.61
N TRP A 189 -18.25 -7.56 -0.89
CA TRP A 189 -17.02 -7.91 -0.17
C TRP A 189 -17.09 -7.59 1.33
N LEU A 190 -17.70 -6.46 1.70
CA LEU A 190 -17.90 -6.09 3.10
C LEU A 190 -18.85 -7.06 3.81
N ALA A 191 -19.93 -7.49 3.14
CA ALA A 191 -20.87 -8.47 3.68
C ALA A 191 -20.24 -9.86 3.86
N GLU A 192 -19.33 -10.25 2.97
CA GLU A 192 -18.61 -11.53 3.00
C GLU A 192 -17.45 -11.55 4.02
N SER A 193 -16.91 -10.40 4.37
CA SER A 193 -15.68 -10.29 5.16
C SER A 193 -15.88 -10.58 6.65
N ASN A 194 -15.32 -11.70 7.11
CA ASN A 194 -15.19 -12.05 8.52
C ASN A 194 -13.86 -11.59 9.15
N ALA A 195 -13.03 -10.83 8.41
CA ALA A 195 -11.74 -10.37 8.92
C ALA A 195 -11.92 -9.38 10.09
N PRO A 196 -11.14 -9.52 11.19
CA PRO A 196 -11.14 -8.58 12.30
C PRO A 196 -10.83 -7.14 11.89
N TRP A 197 -9.90 -6.96 10.95
CA TRP A 197 -9.56 -5.65 10.40
C TRP A 197 -10.03 -5.55 8.95
N LYS A 198 -10.60 -4.40 8.62
CA LYS A 198 -11.06 -4.02 7.28
C LYS A 198 -10.49 -2.64 7.00
N ILE A 199 -9.69 -2.51 5.95
CA ILE A 199 -8.97 -1.27 5.62
C ILE A 199 -9.32 -0.87 4.20
N ALA A 200 -9.93 0.30 4.04
CA ALA A 200 -10.12 0.91 2.72
C ALA A 200 -8.85 1.68 2.33
N LEU A 201 -8.44 1.54 1.08
CA LEU A 201 -7.29 2.22 0.48
C LEU A 201 -7.81 3.04 -0.71
N GLY A 202 -7.53 4.33 -0.74
CA GLY A 202 -7.98 5.24 -1.78
C GLY A 202 -7.04 6.43 -1.92
N HIS A 203 -7.00 7.02 -3.10
CA HIS A 203 -6.14 8.17 -3.39
C HIS A 203 -6.70 9.48 -2.82
N HIS A 204 -7.93 9.83 -3.21
CA HIS A 204 -8.54 11.08 -2.77
C HIS A 204 -9.00 10.96 -1.31
N PRO A 205 -8.67 11.95 -0.45
CA PRO A 205 -9.12 11.94 0.93
C PRO A 205 -10.64 12.07 0.99
N TYR A 206 -11.26 11.19 1.78
CA TYR A 206 -12.69 11.26 2.07
C TYR A 206 -12.98 12.47 2.97
N LYS A 207 -14.02 13.25 2.65
CA LYS A 207 -14.49 14.38 3.46
C LYS A 207 -15.77 14.03 4.21
#